data_AF-A0A559KQH9-F1
#
_entry.id   AF-A0A559KQH9-F1
#
_cell.length_a   1.000
_cell.length_b   1.000
_cell.length_c   1.000
_cell.angle_alpha   90.00
_cell.angle_beta   90.00
_cell.angle_gamma   90.00
#
_symmetry.space_group_name_H-M   'P 1'
#
loop_
_entity.id
_entity.type
_entity.pdbx_description
1 polymer ?
#
loop_
_entity_poly.entity_id
_entity_poly.type
_entity_poly.pdbx_seq_one_letter_code
_entity_poly.pdbx_strand_id
1 'polypeptide(L)'
;MATQSLINDLEEWKIVDESLGMDLPDNDEPDMYQPPIPPPPPSSPPIPMSELVASIEAQAERAGAAARQHLLGPEYAHLPNVQLDWSLVGRDICRVVGMKCHGKRVNAGHLRRHVRNKTHQKYNDKLAAAQTEPASSLSAAKPPTPVAPAPEMVTPVELMDVESGILAERAINTSHSAREKGDGKSRGKVTKRPRLALGATIPDSEGEDEEDVFYREPSLKPSPKRLRSSSRTSTKRLQFY
;
A
#
# COMPACT_ATOMS: atom_id res chain seq x y z
N MET A 1 26.32 18.53 -7.86
CA MET A 1 26.65 17.57 -8.95
C MET A 1 26.06 16.18 -8.67
N ALA A 2 24.78 15.94 -8.97
CA ALA A 2 24.09 14.67 -8.67
C ALA A 2 23.23 14.14 -9.84
N THR A 3 23.56 14.53 -11.08
CA THR A 3 22.75 14.24 -12.27
C THR A 3 23.39 13.19 -13.21
N GLN A 4 24.67 12.85 -13.06
CA GLN A 4 25.32 11.85 -13.92
C GLN A 4 25.04 10.39 -13.52
N SER A 5 24.68 10.11 -12.26
CA SER A 5 24.42 8.73 -11.81
C SER A 5 23.11 8.15 -12.36
N LEU A 6 22.12 9.00 -12.65
CA LEU A 6 20.80 8.55 -13.14
C LEU A 6 20.79 8.24 -14.65
N ILE A 7 21.78 8.74 -15.40
CA ILE A 7 21.86 8.53 -16.85
C ILE A 7 22.43 7.14 -17.15
N ASN A 8 23.39 6.66 -16.34
CA ASN A 8 23.98 5.32 -16.53
C ASN A 8 22.99 4.19 -16.22
N ASP A 9 22.08 4.38 -15.25
CA ASP A 9 21.06 3.37 -14.92
C ASP A 9 20.03 3.19 -16.04
N LEU A 10 19.89 4.13 -16.99
CA LEU A 10 18.94 4.02 -18.10
C LEU A 10 19.52 3.27 -19.31
N GLU A 11 20.85 3.25 -19.48
CA GLU A 11 21.51 2.50 -20.55
C GLU A 11 21.57 0.99 -20.26
N GLU A 12 21.56 0.59 -18.98
CA GLU A 12 21.64 -0.83 -18.59
C GLU A 12 20.37 -1.63 -18.94
N TRP A 13 19.20 -0.98 -19.05
CA TRP A 13 17.95 -1.65 -19.45
C TRP A 13 17.86 -1.97 -20.95
N LYS A 14 18.76 -1.44 -21.79
CA LYS A 14 18.76 -1.73 -23.23
C LYS A 14 19.28 -3.13 -23.59
N ILE A 15 19.86 -3.87 -22.64
CA ILE A 15 20.62 -5.10 -22.96
C ILE A 15 19.75 -6.39 -22.90
N VAL A 16 18.50 -6.31 -22.44
CA VAL A 16 17.72 -7.53 -22.14
C VAL A 16 16.94 -8.11 -23.33
N ASP A 17 16.78 -7.38 -24.45
CA ASP A 17 15.81 -7.77 -25.49
C ASP A 17 16.38 -8.56 -26.69
N GLU A 18 17.69 -8.80 -26.77
CA GLU A 18 18.28 -9.47 -27.95
C GLU A 18 18.51 -10.99 -27.80
N SER A 19 18.20 -11.59 -26.64
CA SER A 19 18.53 -13.02 -26.37
C SER A 19 17.34 -13.95 -26.13
N LEU A 20 16.10 -13.47 -26.31
CA LEU A 20 14.90 -14.33 -26.34
C LEU A 20 14.53 -14.75 -27.78
N GLY A 21 15.54 -15.11 -28.57
CA GLY A 21 15.37 -15.95 -29.75
C GLY A 21 14.91 -17.34 -29.33
N MET A 22 13.66 -17.45 -28.89
CA MET A 22 12.96 -18.73 -28.87
C MET A 22 12.73 -19.09 -30.33
N ASP A 23 13.59 -19.94 -30.86
CA ASP A 23 13.33 -20.67 -32.11
C ASP A 23 11.99 -21.39 -31.93
N LEU A 24 10.92 -20.74 -32.41
CA LEU A 24 9.61 -21.33 -32.50
C LEU A 24 9.78 -22.48 -33.51
N PRO A 25 9.57 -23.74 -33.11
CA PRO A 25 9.66 -24.84 -34.07
C PRO A 25 8.64 -24.57 -35.17
N ASP A 26 9.13 -24.41 -36.41
CA ASP A 26 8.33 -24.36 -37.63
C ASP A 26 7.52 -25.65 -37.70
N ASN A 27 6.29 -25.57 -37.22
CA ASN A 27 5.31 -26.63 -37.30
C ASN A 27 4.46 -26.34 -38.54
N ASP A 28 5.09 -26.48 -39.71
CA ASP A 28 4.52 -26.29 -41.06
C ASP A 28 3.53 -27.40 -41.47
N GLU A 29 2.81 -28.00 -40.52
CA GLU A 29 1.71 -28.90 -40.89
C GLU A 29 0.43 -28.05 -41.00
N PRO A 30 -0.06 -27.77 -42.23
CA PRO A 30 -1.29 -27.00 -42.39
C PRO A 30 -2.44 -27.78 -41.78
N ASP A 31 -2.96 -27.29 -40.65
CA ASP A 31 -4.14 -27.87 -40.02
C ASP A 31 -5.35 -27.69 -40.95
N MET A 32 -5.64 -28.73 -41.72
CA MET A 32 -6.73 -28.80 -42.69
C MET A 32 -8.13 -28.73 -42.04
N TYR A 33 -8.20 -28.73 -40.71
CA TYR A 33 -9.45 -28.60 -39.95
C TYR A 33 -9.57 -27.25 -39.25
N GLN A 34 -8.77 -26.24 -39.60
CA GLN A 34 -8.96 -24.91 -39.03
C GLN A 34 -10.33 -24.35 -39.47
N PRO A 35 -11.28 -24.15 -38.54
CA PRO A 35 -12.55 -23.54 -38.87
C PRO A 35 -12.32 -22.14 -39.45
N PRO A 36 -13.24 -21.61 -40.27
CA PRO A 36 -13.12 -20.28 -40.84
C PRO A 36 -12.78 -19.27 -39.75
N ILE A 37 -11.62 -18.63 -39.88
CA ILE A 37 -11.20 -17.60 -38.92
C ILE A 37 -12.29 -16.52 -38.95
N PRO A 38 -12.93 -16.21 -37.81
CA PRO A 38 -13.92 -15.14 -37.79
C PRO A 38 -13.25 -13.84 -38.25
N PRO A 39 -13.98 -12.96 -38.96
CA PRO A 39 -13.42 -11.69 -39.40
C PRO A 39 -12.83 -10.94 -38.20
N PRO A 40 -11.67 -10.28 -38.34
CA PRO A 40 -11.07 -9.56 -37.23
C PRO A 40 -12.07 -8.56 -36.67
N PRO A 41 -12.17 -8.41 -35.35
CA PRO A 41 -13.05 -7.42 -34.76
C PRO A 41 -12.69 -6.04 -35.32
N PRO A 42 -13.68 -5.16 -35.54
CA PRO A 42 -13.42 -3.81 -36.02
C PRO A 42 -12.39 -3.14 -35.10
N SER A 43 -11.36 -2.53 -35.71
CA SER A 43 -10.32 -1.83 -34.95
C SER A 43 -10.97 -0.74 -34.10
N SER A 44 -10.81 -0.83 -32.79
CA SER A 44 -11.24 0.22 -31.87
C SER A 44 -10.60 1.56 -32.26
N PRO A 45 -11.30 2.68 -32.11
CA PRO A 45 -10.71 3.99 -32.36
C PRO A 45 -9.52 4.23 -31.42
N PRO A 46 -8.49 4.97 -31.86
CA PRO A 46 -7.33 5.28 -31.02
C PRO A 46 -7.77 6.10 -29.80
N ILE A 47 -7.39 5.61 -28.62
CA ILE A 47 -7.64 6.29 -27.33
C ILE A 47 -6.80 7.58 -27.30
N PRO A 48 -7.38 8.73 -26.93
CA PRO A 48 -6.62 9.97 -26.81
C PRO A 48 -5.53 9.85 -25.73
N MET A 49 -4.36 10.43 -25.97
CA MET A 49 -3.21 10.34 -25.06
C MET A 49 -3.53 10.77 -23.62
N SER A 50 -4.42 11.74 -23.44
CA SER A 50 -4.84 12.20 -22.10
C SER A 50 -5.59 11.11 -21.32
N GLU A 51 -6.44 10.34 -21.99
CA GLU A 51 -7.17 9.23 -21.38
C GLU A 51 -6.23 8.07 -21.06
N LEU A 52 -5.25 7.81 -21.91
CA LEU A 52 -4.22 6.82 -21.65
C LEU A 52 -3.41 7.16 -20.40
N VAL A 53 -2.96 8.41 -20.26
CA VAL A 53 -2.23 8.87 -19.06
C VAL A 53 -3.09 8.73 -17.81
N ALA A 54 -4.34 9.20 -17.86
CA ALA A 54 -5.26 9.08 -16.73
C ALA A 54 -5.50 7.61 -16.33
N SER A 55 -5.60 6.71 -17.31
CA SER A 55 -5.74 5.27 -17.07
C SER A 55 -4.51 4.67 -16.36
N ILE A 56 -3.31 5.03 -16.80
CA ILE A 56 -2.05 4.59 -16.19
C ILE A 56 -1.92 5.12 -14.75
N GLU A 57 -2.24 6.39 -14.51
CA GLU A 57 -2.22 6.98 -13.17
C GLU A 57 -3.23 6.28 -12.24
N ALA A 58 -4.46 6.06 -12.69
CA ALA A 58 -5.47 5.33 -11.93
C ALA A 58 -5.04 3.87 -11.65
N GLN A 59 -4.33 3.23 -12.58
CA GLN A 59 -3.74 1.91 -12.35
C GLN A 59 -2.61 1.96 -11.32
N ALA A 60 -1.73 2.96 -11.39
CA ALA A 60 -0.64 3.15 -10.45
C ALA A 60 -1.15 3.41 -9.02
N GLU A 61 -2.23 4.19 -8.86
CA GLU A 61 -2.88 4.41 -7.57
C GLU A 61 -3.45 3.12 -6.97
N ARG A 62 -4.17 2.34 -7.78
CA ARG A 62 -4.71 1.03 -7.38
C ARG A 62 -3.60 0.05 -6.99
N ALA A 63 -2.55 -0.04 -7.80
CA ALA A 63 -1.39 -0.87 -7.53
C ALA A 63 -0.68 -0.43 -6.24
N GLY A 64 -0.54 0.88 -6.03
CA GLY A 64 0.03 1.45 -4.81
C GLY A 64 -0.80 1.12 -3.58
N ALA A 65 -2.12 1.19 -3.65
CA ALA A 65 -3.01 0.82 -2.55
C ALA A 65 -2.89 -0.68 -2.21
N ALA A 66 -2.90 -1.54 -3.23
CA ALA A 66 -2.73 -2.98 -3.06
C ALA A 66 -1.37 -3.34 -2.43
N ALA A 67 -0.28 -2.72 -2.90
CA ALA A 67 1.06 -2.92 -2.33
C ALA A 67 1.12 -2.50 -0.85
N ARG A 68 0.47 -1.39 -0.48
CA ARG A 68 0.39 -0.95 0.92
C ARG A 68 -0.42 -1.91 1.78
N GLN A 69 -1.55 -2.40 1.26
CA GLN A 69 -2.35 -3.42 1.95
C GLN A 69 -1.54 -4.69 2.19
N HIS A 70 -0.79 -5.16 1.19
CA HIS A 70 0.06 -6.34 1.34
C HIS A 70 1.17 -6.12 2.38
N LEU A 71 1.88 -4.99 2.31
CA LEU A 71 3.04 -4.72 3.17
C LEU A 71 2.66 -4.40 4.62
N LEU A 72 1.57 -3.65 4.83
CA LEU A 72 1.18 -3.15 6.14
C LEU A 72 -0.01 -3.89 6.74
N GLY A 73 -0.75 -4.69 5.96
CA GLY A 73 -1.90 -5.47 6.43
C GLY A 73 -1.65 -6.28 7.70
N PRO A 74 -0.52 -7.00 7.83
CA PRO A 74 -0.20 -7.75 9.05
C PRO A 74 -0.11 -6.89 10.32
N GLU A 75 0.21 -5.60 10.19
CA GLU A 75 0.26 -4.67 11.33
C GLU A 75 -1.14 -4.30 11.83
N TYR A 76 -2.16 -4.41 10.99
CA TYR A 76 -3.56 -4.13 11.32
C TYR A 76 -4.41 -5.39 11.54
N ALA A 77 -3.83 -6.59 11.40
CA ALA A 77 -4.55 -7.87 11.48
C ALA A 77 -5.31 -8.08 12.81
N HIS A 78 -4.93 -7.40 13.89
CA HIS A 78 -5.63 -7.46 15.18
C HIS A 78 -6.85 -6.54 15.31
N LEU A 79 -7.22 -5.80 14.25
CA LEU A 79 -8.36 -4.88 14.22
C LEU A 79 -9.35 -5.26 13.09
N PRO A 80 -10.00 -6.44 13.16
CA PRO A 80 -10.82 -6.96 12.05
C PRO A 80 -12.09 -6.15 11.78
N ASN A 81 -12.59 -5.39 12.76
CA ASN A 81 -13.86 -4.67 12.64
C ASN A 81 -13.66 -3.21 12.19
N VAL A 82 -12.43 -2.81 11.90
CA VAL A 82 -12.06 -1.43 11.58
C VAL A 82 -11.84 -1.28 10.08
N GLN A 83 -12.42 -0.23 9.49
CA GLN A 83 -12.14 0.14 8.11
C GLN A 83 -10.77 0.84 8.00
N LEU A 84 -9.97 0.40 7.03
CA LEU A 84 -8.63 0.93 6.76
C LEU A 84 -8.61 1.69 5.43
N ASP A 85 -8.04 2.89 5.44
CA ASP A 85 -7.84 3.68 4.23
C ASP A 85 -6.46 3.40 3.61
N TRP A 86 -6.46 2.57 2.56
CA TRP A 86 -5.27 2.24 1.78
C TRP A 86 -4.89 3.29 0.73
N SER A 87 -5.76 4.28 0.48
CA SER A 87 -5.50 5.34 -0.50
C SER A 87 -4.40 6.31 -0.02
N LEU A 88 -4.26 6.52 1.29
CA LEU A 88 -3.26 7.43 1.85
C LEU A 88 -1.84 7.03 1.45
N VAL A 89 -1.02 7.99 1.02
CA VAL A 89 0.36 7.74 0.58
C VAL A 89 1.32 7.85 1.77
N GLY A 90 2.12 6.82 2.00
CA GLY A 90 3.16 6.79 3.05
C GLY A 90 3.15 5.52 3.89
N ARG A 91 4.33 5.10 4.39
CA ARG A 91 4.47 3.87 5.18
C ARG A 91 4.02 4.05 6.63
N ASP A 92 4.37 5.17 7.25
CA ASP A 92 4.15 5.41 8.68
C ASP A 92 2.94 6.30 8.95
N ILE A 93 1.81 6.02 8.32
CA ILE A 93 0.57 6.77 8.51
C ILE A 93 -0.47 5.87 9.18
N CYS A 94 -1.20 6.40 10.15
CA CYS A 94 -2.33 5.69 10.73
C CYS A 94 -3.53 5.69 9.76
N ARG A 95 -3.97 4.50 9.37
CA ARG A 95 -4.99 4.27 8.34
C ARG A 95 -6.38 3.96 8.88
N VAL A 96 -6.56 4.02 10.19
CA VAL A 96 -7.84 3.68 10.83
C VAL A 96 -8.85 4.81 10.63
N VAL A 97 -9.87 4.56 9.82
CA VAL A 97 -10.94 5.51 9.51
C VAL A 97 -11.77 5.80 10.77
N GLY A 98 -12.24 7.03 10.93
CA GLY A 98 -13.10 7.44 12.06
C GLY A 98 -12.39 7.75 13.37
N MET A 99 -11.06 7.59 13.44
CA MET A 99 -10.26 7.96 14.61
C MET A 99 -9.52 9.29 14.41
N LYS A 100 -9.25 10.00 15.52
CA LYS A 100 -8.52 11.29 15.51
C LYS A 100 -7.07 11.20 15.01
N CYS A 101 -6.51 9.99 14.92
CA CYS A 101 -5.17 9.72 14.39
C CYS A 101 -5.15 9.39 12.90
N HIS A 102 -6.32 9.25 12.25
CA HIS A 102 -6.42 9.00 10.82
C HIS A 102 -5.60 10.02 10.01
N GLY A 103 -4.78 9.55 9.08
CA GLY A 103 -3.93 10.39 8.22
C GLY A 103 -2.70 11.00 8.92
N LYS A 104 -2.54 10.82 10.23
CA LYS A 104 -1.38 11.36 10.94
C LYS A 104 -0.15 10.48 10.73
N ARG A 105 0.98 11.13 10.45
CA ARG A 105 2.30 10.49 10.45
C ARG A 105 2.67 10.06 11.86
N VAL A 106 3.09 8.82 11.98
CA VAL A 106 3.67 8.20 13.17
C VAL A 106 5.15 8.02 12.88
N ASN A 107 6.00 7.98 13.92
CA ASN A 107 7.43 7.73 13.69
C ASN A 107 7.63 6.34 13.05
N ALA A 108 8.60 6.26 12.13
CA ALA A 108 9.02 5.01 11.52
C ALA A 108 9.37 3.97 12.60
N GLY A 109 8.83 2.75 12.47
CA GLY A 109 8.97 1.67 13.45
C GLY A 109 8.04 1.78 14.68
N HIS A 110 7.32 2.89 14.86
CA HIS A 110 6.32 3.03 15.93
C HIS A 110 4.89 2.75 15.45
N LEU A 111 4.65 2.58 14.14
CA LEU A 111 3.32 2.30 13.60
C LEU A 111 2.69 1.07 14.27
N ARG A 112 3.40 -0.06 14.30
CA ARG A 112 2.98 -1.30 14.99
C ARG A 112 2.54 -1.07 16.43
N ARG A 113 3.35 -0.32 17.19
CA ARG A 113 3.05 0.01 18.60
C ARG A 113 1.84 0.93 18.70
N HIS A 114 1.73 1.90 17.79
CA HIS A 114 0.63 2.86 17.72
C HIS A 114 -0.72 2.18 17.46
N VAL A 115 -0.80 1.30 16.45
CA VAL A 115 -2.03 0.59 16.08
C VAL A 115 -2.43 -0.48 17.09
N ARG A 116 -1.47 -0.98 17.90
CA ARG A 116 -1.73 -1.87 19.04
C ARG A 116 -2.06 -1.15 20.35
N ASN A 117 -2.17 0.18 20.33
CA ASN A 117 -2.55 0.93 21.53
C ASN A 117 -4.01 0.62 21.91
N LYS A 118 -4.32 0.70 23.21
CA LYS A 118 -5.65 0.48 23.80
C LYS A 118 -6.74 1.34 23.15
N THR A 119 -6.39 2.51 22.60
CA THR A 119 -7.34 3.38 21.91
C THR A 119 -7.90 2.76 20.63
N HIS A 120 -7.05 2.09 19.84
CA HIS A 120 -7.48 1.41 18.61
C HIS A 120 -8.26 0.14 18.94
N GLN A 121 -7.82 -0.62 19.95
CA GLN A 121 -8.55 -1.81 20.44
C GLN A 121 -9.96 -1.44 20.90
N LYS A 122 -10.10 -0.45 21.79
CA LYS A 122 -11.43 0.02 22.24
C LYS A 122 -12.32 0.50 21.11
N TYR A 123 -11.75 1.11 20.07
CA TYR A 123 -12.51 1.53 18.89
C TYR A 123 -13.00 0.31 18.08
N ASN A 124 -12.12 -0.66 17.83
CA ASN A 124 -12.48 -1.93 17.20
C ASN A 124 -13.55 -2.69 17.99
N ASP A 125 -13.44 -2.74 19.32
CA ASP A 125 -14.41 -3.40 20.20
C ASP A 125 -15.76 -2.68 20.17
N LYS A 126 -15.75 -1.34 20.12
CA LYS A 126 -16.96 -0.54 19.98
C LYS A 126 -17.67 -0.82 18.64
N LEU A 127 -16.91 -0.93 17.55
CA LEU A 127 -17.46 -1.30 16.25
C LEU A 127 -18.00 -2.74 16.25
N ALA A 128 -17.30 -3.67 16.91
CA ALA A 128 -17.77 -5.04 17.11
C ALA A 128 -19.11 -5.05 17.87
N ALA A 129 -19.19 -4.34 18.98
CA ALA A 129 -20.40 -4.25 19.80
C ALA A 129 -21.58 -3.67 19.01
N ALA A 130 -21.34 -2.60 18.22
CA ALA A 130 -22.36 -1.99 17.38
C ALA A 130 -22.85 -2.90 16.25
N GLN A 131 -22.03 -3.84 15.78
CA GLN A 131 -22.47 -4.85 14.79
C GLN A 131 -23.25 -5.99 15.44
N THR A 132 -22.92 -6.33 16.69
CA THR A 132 -23.59 -7.40 17.43
C THR A 132 -24.90 -6.98 18.05
N GLU A 133 -25.16 -5.69 18.28
CA GLU A 133 -26.49 -5.22 18.66
C GLU A 133 -27.42 -5.52 17.48
N PRO A 134 -28.25 -6.58 17.57
CA PRO A 134 -29.16 -6.87 16.50
C PRO A 134 -30.08 -5.66 16.41
N ALA A 135 -30.34 -5.21 15.19
CA ALA A 135 -31.25 -4.12 14.86
C ALA A 135 -32.71 -4.44 15.27
N SER A 136 -32.94 -4.81 16.53
CA SER A 136 -34.22 -5.16 17.17
C SER A 136 -35.14 -3.95 17.28
N SER A 137 -34.73 -2.81 16.71
CA SER A 137 -35.47 -1.57 16.63
C SER A 137 -35.56 -1.00 15.22
N LEU A 138 -35.29 -1.78 14.16
CA LEU A 138 -35.93 -1.57 12.86
C LEU A 138 -37.35 -2.14 12.93
N SER A 139 -38.16 -1.43 13.71
CA SER A 139 -39.59 -1.57 13.83
C SER A 139 -40.19 -1.60 12.43
N ALA A 140 -40.62 -2.79 12.00
CA ALA A 140 -41.68 -3.04 11.03
C ALA A 140 -42.00 -1.86 10.09
N ALA A 141 -41.11 -1.59 9.13
CA ALA A 141 -41.53 -0.87 7.94
C ALA A 141 -42.57 -1.75 7.26
N LYS A 142 -43.81 -1.33 7.39
CA LYS A 142 -45.01 -1.89 6.75
C LYS A 142 -44.63 -2.37 5.34
N PRO A 143 -44.91 -3.63 4.97
CA PRO A 143 -44.59 -4.13 3.63
C PRO A 143 -45.11 -3.13 2.59
N PRO A 144 -44.30 -2.75 1.59
CA PRO A 144 -44.77 -1.86 0.54
C PRO A 144 -46.02 -2.50 -0.06
N THR A 145 -47.13 -1.77 -0.03
CA THR A 145 -48.37 -2.18 -0.67
C THR A 145 -48.03 -2.60 -2.11
N PRO A 146 -48.45 -3.79 -2.57
CA PRO A 146 -48.17 -4.23 -3.94
C PRO A 146 -48.82 -3.24 -4.89
N VAL A 147 -48.00 -2.39 -5.51
CA VAL A 147 -48.43 -1.54 -6.63
C VAL A 147 -48.59 -2.48 -7.82
N ALA A 148 -49.81 -2.53 -8.35
CA ALA A 148 -50.16 -3.34 -9.51
C ALA A 148 -49.23 -3.02 -10.69
N PRO A 149 -48.83 -4.02 -11.49
CA PRO A 149 -48.00 -3.81 -12.66
C PRO A 149 -48.73 -2.93 -13.67
N ALA A 150 -48.16 -1.76 -13.95
CA ALA A 150 -48.51 -0.98 -15.13
C ALA A 150 -47.97 -1.71 -16.37
N PRO A 151 -48.73 -1.82 -17.47
CA PRO A 151 -48.28 -2.50 -18.68
C PRO A 151 -47.04 -1.80 -19.27
N GLU A 152 -45.96 -2.56 -19.39
CA GLU A 152 -44.68 -2.18 -19.99
C GLU A 152 -44.86 -1.85 -21.48
N MET A 153 -44.36 -0.67 -21.89
CA MET A 153 -43.92 -0.49 -23.27
C MET A 153 -42.52 -1.07 -23.38
N VAL A 154 -42.42 -2.15 -24.17
CA VAL A 154 -41.19 -2.85 -24.51
C VAL A 154 -40.31 -1.92 -25.34
N THR A 155 -39.27 -1.37 -24.71
CA THR A 155 -38.05 -0.94 -25.42
C THR A 155 -37.00 -2.03 -25.26
N PRO A 156 -36.57 -2.72 -26.32
CA PRO A 156 -35.47 -3.67 -26.23
C PRO A 156 -34.17 -2.88 -25.98
N VAL A 157 -33.67 -2.96 -24.74
CA VAL A 157 -32.29 -2.61 -24.43
C VAL A 157 -31.48 -3.87 -24.71
N GLU A 158 -30.70 -3.85 -25.79
CA GLU A 158 -29.64 -4.83 -26.02
C GLU A 158 -28.67 -4.79 -24.84
N LEU A 159 -28.79 -5.77 -23.96
CA LEU A 159 -27.77 -6.09 -22.97
C LEU A 159 -26.61 -6.71 -23.73
N MET A 160 -25.61 -5.90 -24.07
CA MET A 160 -24.31 -6.42 -24.47
C MET A 160 -23.67 -7.08 -23.25
N ASP A 161 -23.65 -8.41 -23.25
CA ASP A 161 -22.86 -9.25 -22.36
C ASP A 161 -21.37 -8.87 -22.49
N VAL A 162 -20.88 -8.02 -21.58
CA VAL A 162 -19.44 -7.82 -21.36
C VAL A 162 -18.96 -8.97 -20.50
N GLU A 163 -18.62 -10.06 -21.19
CA GLU A 163 -17.97 -11.24 -20.65
C GLU A 163 -16.64 -10.84 -20.00
N SER A 164 -16.70 -10.64 -18.67
CA SER A 164 -15.54 -10.37 -17.84
C SER A 164 -14.76 -11.67 -17.64
N GLY A 165 -13.84 -11.93 -18.57
CA GLY A 165 -12.81 -12.96 -18.45
C GLY A 165 -11.85 -12.67 -17.30
N ILE A 166 -12.21 -13.10 -16.09
CA ILE A 166 -11.31 -13.23 -14.94
C ILE A 166 -11.27 -14.69 -14.50
N LEU A 167 -10.47 -15.48 -15.20
CA LEU A 167 -10.03 -16.78 -14.70
C LEU A 167 -8.69 -17.15 -15.33
N ALA A 168 -7.62 -16.61 -14.74
CA ALA A 168 -6.29 -17.20 -14.86
C ALA A 168 -5.76 -17.40 -13.43
N GLU A 169 -6.17 -18.54 -12.85
CA GLU A 169 -5.52 -19.17 -11.72
C GLU A 169 -4.05 -19.45 -12.06
N ARG A 170 -3.16 -18.50 -11.78
CA ARG A 170 -1.73 -18.82 -11.67
C ARG A 170 -1.50 -19.47 -10.32
N ALA A 171 -1.60 -20.79 -10.31
CA ALA A 171 -1.02 -21.66 -9.30
C ALA A 171 0.50 -21.45 -9.28
N ILE A 172 0.96 -20.52 -8.45
CA ILE A 172 2.37 -20.47 -8.04
C ILE A 172 2.60 -21.65 -7.11
N ASN A 173 3.08 -22.74 -7.71
CA ASN A 173 3.72 -23.86 -7.00
C ASN A 173 4.82 -23.29 -6.10
N THR A 174 4.47 -23.12 -4.84
CA THR A 174 5.40 -22.75 -3.78
C THR A 174 6.22 -24.00 -3.47
N SER A 175 7.30 -24.20 -4.22
CA SER A 175 8.31 -25.21 -3.92
C SER A 175 8.87 -24.91 -2.53
N HIS A 176 8.42 -25.70 -1.56
CA HIS A 176 8.96 -25.77 -0.21
C HIS A 176 10.44 -26.18 -0.30
N SER A 177 11.34 -25.20 -0.27
CA SER A 177 12.74 -25.45 0.05
C SER A 177 12.83 -25.77 1.55
N ALA A 178 13.00 -27.07 1.83
CA ALA A 178 13.26 -27.59 3.16
C ALA A 178 14.60 -27.03 3.67
N ARG A 179 14.56 -25.93 4.42
CA ARG A 179 15.70 -25.46 5.21
C ARG A 179 15.77 -26.26 6.51
N GLU A 180 16.55 -27.32 6.40
CA GLU A 180 17.46 -27.88 7.41
C GLU A 180 17.39 -27.27 8.82
N LYS A 181 16.99 -28.13 9.75
CA LYS A 181 16.87 -27.89 11.19
C LYS A 181 18.28 -27.86 11.80
N GLY A 182 18.94 -26.71 11.72
CA GLY A 182 20.21 -26.46 12.41
C GLY A 182 19.99 -26.12 13.89
N ASP A 183 20.18 -27.11 14.76
CA ASP A 183 20.23 -26.93 16.22
C ASP A 183 21.57 -26.26 16.62
N GLY A 184 21.63 -24.94 16.42
CA GLY A 184 22.82 -24.12 16.64
C GLY A 184 22.90 -23.59 18.07
N LYS A 185 23.23 -24.46 19.03
CA LYS A 185 23.49 -24.09 20.42
C LYS A 185 24.91 -23.50 20.57
N SER A 186 25.13 -22.27 20.12
CA SER A 186 26.43 -21.59 20.28
C SER A 186 26.37 -20.51 21.37
N ARG A 187 26.85 -20.90 22.56
CA ARG A 187 27.33 -19.98 23.60
C ARG A 187 28.60 -19.27 23.08
N GLY A 188 28.42 -18.18 22.34
CA GLY A 188 29.49 -17.33 21.82
C GLY A 188 29.88 -16.24 22.82
N LYS A 189 31.14 -16.27 23.25
CA LYS A 189 31.80 -15.35 24.18
C LYS A 189 31.85 -13.92 23.65
N VAL A 190 31.84 -12.95 24.57
CA VAL A 190 32.08 -11.52 24.33
C VAL A 190 33.45 -11.32 23.68
N THR A 191 33.49 -11.14 22.37
CA THR A 191 34.70 -10.66 21.67
C THR A 191 34.66 -9.14 21.60
N LYS A 192 35.58 -8.52 22.33
CA LYS A 192 35.89 -7.09 22.28
C LYS A 192 36.17 -6.68 20.83
N ARG A 193 35.37 -5.76 20.28
CA ARG A 193 35.62 -5.13 18.98
C ARG A 193 36.97 -4.41 19.00
N PRO A 194 37.88 -4.68 18.05
CA PRO A 194 39.04 -3.83 17.80
C PRO A 194 38.56 -2.48 17.26
N ARG A 195 39.04 -1.39 17.87
CA ARG A 195 38.89 -0.04 17.32
C ARG A 195 39.81 0.06 16.10
N LEU A 196 39.23 0.13 14.91
CA LEU A 196 39.95 0.58 13.72
C LEU A 196 40.07 2.11 13.79
N ALA A 197 41.31 2.60 13.73
CA ALA A 197 41.61 4.01 13.57
C ALA A 197 41.32 4.42 12.12
N LEU A 198 40.19 5.10 11.89
CA LEU A 198 39.95 5.81 10.63
C LEU A 198 40.67 7.16 10.68
N GLY A 199 41.92 7.17 10.23
CA GLY A 199 42.59 8.36 9.73
C GLY A 199 42.49 8.38 8.21
N ALA A 200 41.40 8.92 7.68
CA ALA A 200 41.27 9.23 6.26
C ALA A 200 41.07 10.73 6.15
N THR A 201 42.11 11.42 5.68
CA THR A 201 42.13 12.84 5.37
C THR A 201 41.27 13.07 4.12
N ILE A 202 40.19 13.83 4.27
CA ILE A 202 39.33 14.28 3.17
C ILE A 202 40.05 15.47 2.51
N PRO A 203 40.29 15.47 1.18
CA PRO A 203 40.79 16.66 0.50
C PRO A 203 39.69 17.73 0.47
N ASP A 204 40.04 18.95 0.89
CA ASP A 204 39.20 20.14 0.73
C ASP A 204 39.00 20.39 -0.77
N SER A 205 37.75 20.22 -1.22
CA SER A 205 37.32 20.57 -2.56
C SER A 205 36.76 21.98 -2.51
N GLU A 206 37.63 22.94 -2.82
CA GLU A 206 37.30 24.34 -3.07
C GLU A 206 36.65 24.42 -4.45
N GLY A 207 35.40 24.89 -4.50
CA GLY A 207 34.58 24.90 -5.71
C GLY A 207 33.42 25.89 -5.57
N GLU A 208 33.78 27.16 -5.70
CA GLU A 208 33.09 28.21 -6.47
C GLU A 208 31.55 28.20 -6.48
N ASP A 209 30.99 29.07 -5.62
CA ASP A 209 30.12 30.19 -6.00
C ASP A 209 29.13 29.97 -7.15
N GLU A 210 27.97 29.37 -6.86
CA GLU A 210 26.77 29.58 -7.67
C GLU A 210 25.62 30.08 -6.79
N GLU A 211 25.27 31.33 -7.07
CA GLU A 211 24.17 32.16 -6.60
C GLU A 211 22.82 31.44 -6.40
N ASP A 212 22.56 31.14 -5.13
CA ASP A 212 21.31 30.57 -4.63
C ASP A 212 20.22 31.66 -4.56
N VAL A 213 19.35 31.68 -5.58
CA VAL A 213 18.12 32.49 -5.61
C VAL A 213 17.14 31.92 -4.58
N PHE A 214 17.25 32.40 -3.35
CA PHE A 214 16.32 32.14 -2.26
C PHE A 214 14.91 32.65 -2.60
N TYR A 215 14.04 31.76 -3.08
CA TYR A 215 12.60 31.90 -2.83
C TYR A 215 12.35 31.63 -1.35
N ARG A 216 12.39 32.69 -0.54
CA ARG A 216 11.94 32.69 0.86
C ARG A 216 10.45 32.36 0.89
N GLU A 217 10.12 31.12 1.20
CA GLU A 217 8.77 30.74 1.62
C GLU A 217 8.45 31.40 2.98
N PRO A 218 7.31 32.11 3.13
CA PRO A 218 6.98 32.81 4.37
C PRO A 218 6.69 31.83 5.51
N SER A 219 7.67 31.73 6.41
CA SER A 219 7.65 31.02 7.68
C SER A 219 6.37 31.31 8.50
N LEU A 220 5.47 30.33 8.54
CA LEU A 220 4.32 30.32 9.44
C LEU A 220 4.80 30.06 10.88
N LYS A 221 4.91 31.17 11.63
CA LYS A 221 4.76 31.37 13.09
C LYS A 221 5.18 30.20 14.03
N PRO A 222 6.16 30.43 14.93
CA PRO A 222 6.50 29.46 15.95
C PRO A 222 5.36 29.29 16.97
N SER A 223 4.97 28.03 17.19
CA SER A 223 3.98 27.65 18.20
C SER A 223 4.51 27.90 19.63
N PRO A 224 3.65 28.34 20.58
CA PRO A 224 4.06 28.66 21.93
C PRO A 224 4.51 27.42 22.71
N LYS A 225 5.71 27.50 23.28
CA LYS A 225 6.31 26.50 24.17
C LYS A 225 5.37 26.26 25.37
N ARG A 226 4.72 25.10 25.40
CA ARG A 226 3.96 24.66 26.57
C ARG A 226 4.93 24.38 27.72
N LEU A 227 4.86 25.23 28.75
CA LEU A 227 5.47 25.06 30.06
C LEU A 227 5.06 23.71 30.63
N ARG A 228 6.06 22.85 30.83
CA ARG A 228 5.94 21.52 31.42
C ARG A 228 5.86 21.71 32.94
N SER A 229 4.65 21.79 33.49
CA SER A 229 4.43 21.77 34.93
C SER A 229 4.83 20.41 35.49
N SER A 230 5.93 20.41 36.23
CA SER A 230 6.43 19.25 36.97
C SER A 230 5.68 19.16 38.30
N SER A 231 4.57 18.42 38.32
CA SER A 231 3.85 18.09 39.55
C SER A 231 4.60 16.97 40.28
N ARG A 232 5.55 17.37 41.12
CA ARG A 232 6.29 16.48 42.03
C ARG A 232 5.39 16.18 43.24
N THR A 233 4.64 15.09 43.20
CA THR A 233 3.86 14.62 44.35
C THR A 233 4.79 14.03 45.39
N SER A 234 4.93 14.74 46.52
CA SER A 234 5.65 14.33 47.72
C SER A 234 4.76 13.44 48.58
N THR A 235 5.02 12.13 48.60
CA THR A 235 4.42 11.22 49.59
C THR A 235 5.21 11.27 50.89
N LYS A 236 4.68 12.00 51.88
CA LYS A 236 5.10 11.90 53.27
C LYS A 236 4.72 10.52 53.83
N ARG A 237 5.74 9.76 54.22
CA ARG A 237 5.67 8.52 54.97
C ARG A 237 5.35 8.86 56.43
N LEU A 238 4.10 8.66 56.86
CA LEU A 238 3.74 8.63 58.28
C LEU A 238 4.20 7.28 58.84
N GLN A 239 5.18 7.31 59.74
CA GLN A 239 5.44 6.21 60.67
C GLN A 239 4.50 6.41 61.86
N PHE A 240 3.64 5.43 62.12
CA PHE A 240 2.96 5.32 63.41
C PHE A 240 3.83 4.47 64.34
N TYR A 241 3.86 4.91 65.59
CA TYR A 241 4.53 4.32 66.75
C TYR A 241 4.06 2.89 67.04
#